data_AF-A0A6N7GPP2-F1
#
_entry.id   AF-A0A6N7GPP2-F1
#
_cell.length_a   1.000
_cell.length_b   1.000
_cell.length_c   1.000
_cell.angle_alpha   90.00
_cell.angle_beta   90.00
_cell.angle_gamma   90.00
#
_symmetry.space_group_name_H-M   'P 1'
#
loop_
_entity.id
_entity.type
_entity.pdbx_description
1 polymer ?
#
loop_
_entity_poly.entity_id
_entity_poly.type
_entity_poly.pdbx_seq_one_letter_code
_entity_poly.pdbx_strand_id
1 'polypeptide(L)'
;MSESETRVRTILVTYFPMFIATLSLVASIYNGYLNGLFVDLIQRNVGRTEYMRTCKDVIDAYFQTKFRASVVSRNRENASAGGAAMTPEQIEAANAVAKLGALGTYLANLRDEAIRARYTELSRAVDKAVTDARQTAPAALDELFEPADRIFADLNADCVKSALDKPL
;
A
#
# COMPACT_ATOMS: atom_id res chain seq x y z
N MET A 1 21.31 -44.64 -58.27
CA MET A 1 21.41 -43.65 -57.17
C MET A 1 22.82 -43.66 -56.67
N SER A 2 23.50 -42.50 -56.72
CA SER A 2 24.90 -42.38 -56.32
C SER A 2 25.02 -42.56 -54.80
N GLU A 3 26.05 -43.26 -54.33
CA GLU A 3 26.32 -43.50 -52.90
C GLU A 3 26.40 -42.19 -52.08
N SER A 4 26.78 -41.09 -52.75
CA SER A 4 26.80 -39.73 -52.19
C SER A 4 25.40 -39.18 -51.88
N GLU A 5 24.40 -39.50 -52.70
CA GLU A 5 23.02 -39.02 -52.57
C GLU A 5 22.33 -39.68 -51.37
N THR A 6 22.55 -40.99 -51.18
CA THR A 6 22.06 -41.73 -50.01
C THR A 6 22.69 -41.20 -48.72
N ARG A 7 24.00 -40.90 -48.73
CA ARG A 7 24.73 -40.37 -47.57
C ARG A 7 24.26 -38.96 -47.19
N VAL A 8 24.09 -38.07 -48.17
CA VAL A 8 23.58 -36.70 -47.95
C VAL A 8 22.13 -36.73 -47.45
N ARG A 9 21.30 -37.62 -48.00
CA ARG A 9 19.91 -37.79 -47.55
C ARG A 9 19.83 -38.30 -46.12
N THR A 10 20.66 -39.26 -45.73
CA THR A 10 20.71 -39.76 -44.34
C THR A 10 21.16 -38.66 -43.37
N ILE A 11 22.18 -37.88 -43.73
CA ILE A 11 22.65 -36.74 -42.92
C ILE A 11 21.52 -35.70 -42.76
N LEU A 12 20.86 -35.30 -43.85
CA LEU A 12 19.75 -34.34 -43.77
C LEU A 12 18.59 -34.86 -42.92
N VAL A 13 18.19 -36.11 -43.09
CA VAL A 13 17.06 -36.70 -42.33
C VAL A 13 17.38 -36.84 -40.85
N THR A 14 18.64 -37.06 -40.47
CA THR A 14 19.02 -37.24 -39.05
C THR A 14 19.34 -35.92 -38.36
N TYR A 15 20.08 -35.00 -39.00
CA TYR A 15 20.55 -33.78 -38.35
C TYR A 15 19.55 -32.62 -38.41
N PHE A 16 18.71 -32.55 -39.45
CA PHE A 16 17.73 -31.47 -39.58
C PHE A 16 16.66 -31.50 -38.47
N PRO A 17 16.06 -32.64 -38.09
CA PRO A 17 15.15 -32.70 -36.94
C PRO A 17 15.83 -32.40 -35.61
N MET A 18 17.07 -32.85 -35.41
CA MET A 18 17.85 -32.50 -34.19
C MET A 18 18.12 -31.00 -34.09
N PHE A 19 18.40 -30.35 -35.22
CA PHE A 19 18.59 -28.90 -35.27
C PHE A 19 17.30 -28.15 -34.93
N ILE A 20 16.16 -28.56 -35.51
CA ILE A 20 14.84 -28.00 -35.18
C ILE A 20 14.50 -28.23 -33.70
N ALA A 21 14.76 -29.42 -33.16
CA ALA A 21 14.52 -29.74 -31.76
C ALA A 21 15.37 -28.84 -30.83
N THR A 22 16.63 -28.59 -31.19
CA THR A 22 17.51 -27.71 -30.43
C THR A 22 17.02 -26.26 -30.46
N LEU A 23 16.65 -25.74 -31.63
CA LEU A 23 16.06 -24.40 -31.75
C LEU A 23 14.74 -24.28 -30.98
N SER A 24 13.91 -25.31 -31.00
CA SER A 24 12.64 -25.35 -30.25
C SER A 24 12.88 -25.34 -28.74
N LEU A 25 13.89 -26.06 -28.27
CA LEU A 25 14.31 -26.06 -26.87
C LEU A 25 14.85 -24.69 -26.44
N VAL A 26 15.71 -24.07 -27.26
CA VAL A 26 16.23 -22.71 -26.99
C VAL A 26 15.09 -21.69 -26.95
N ALA A 27 14.14 -21.76 -27.89
CA ALA A 27 12.97 -20.90 -27.88
C ALA A 27 12.11 -21.12 -26.63
N SER A 28 11.92 -22.37 -26.19
CA SER A 28 11.20 -22.70 -24.96
C SER A 28 11.89 -22.14 -23.71
N ILE A 29 13.21 -22.28 -23.59
CA ILE A 29 14.00 -21.72 -22.48
C ILE A 29 13.91 -20.19 -22.49
N TYR A 30 14.06 -19.57 -23.66
CA TYR A 30 13.99 -18.12 -23.80
C TYR A 30 12.61 -17.56 -23.44
N ASN A 31 11.54 -18.21 -23.90
CA ASN A 31 10.17 -17.84 -23.52
C ASN A 31 9.92 -18.05 -22.02
N GLY A 32 10.46 -19.11 -21.42
CA GLY A 32 10.40 -19.32 -19.97
C GLY A 32 11.12 -18.21 -19.19
N TYR A 33 12.30 -17.82 -19.64
CA TYR A 33 13.08 -16.73 -19.04
C TYR A 33 12.36 -15.38 -19.14
N LEU A 34 11.85 -15.04 -20.33
CA LEU A 34 11.05 -13.82 -20.51
C LEU A 34 9.80 -13.82 -19.65
N ASN A 35 9.06 -14.93 -19.58
CA ASN A 35 7.88 -15.02 -18.72
C ASN A 35 8.23 -14.83 -17.25
N GLY A 36 9.34 -15.39 -16.77
CA GLY A 36 9.83 -15.15 -15.41
C GLY A 36 10.09 -13.66 -15.15
N LEU A 37 10.83 -13.00 -16.03
CA LEU A 37 11.08 -11.55 -15.95
C LEU A 37 9.80 -10.72 -15.96
N PHE A 38 8.83 -11.06 -16.83
CA PHE A 38 7.56 -10.36 -16.92
C PHE A 38 6.71 -10.54 -15.66
N VAL A 39 6.65 -11.75 -15.09
CA VAL A 39 5.91 -12.02 -13.85
C VAL A 39 6.52 -11.23 -12.69
N ASP A 40 7.84 -11.25 -12.53
CA ASP A 40 8.52 -10.49 -11.48
C ASP A 40 8.30 -8.98 -11.64
N LEU A 41 8.38 -8.46 -12.87
CA LEU A 41 8.14 -7.06 -13.17
C LEU A 41 6.69 -6.64 -12.90
N ILE A 42 5.72 -7.47 -13.29
CA ILE A 42 4.30 -7.23 -13.03
C ILE A 42 4.02 -7.27 -11.52
N GLN A 43 4.45 -8.31 -10.82
CA GLN A 43 4.22 -8.46 -9.37
C GLN A 43 4.82 -7.30 -8.59
N ARG A 44 6.04 -6.87 -8.94
CA ARG A 44 6.71 -5.73 -8.29
C ARG A 44 5.97 -4.42 -8.55
N ASN A 45 5.50 -4.19 -9.77
CA ASN A 45 4.76 -2.98 -10.13
C ASN A 45 3.34 -2.96 -9.54
N VAL A 46 2.66 -4.10 -9.46
CA VAL A 46 1.36 -4.24 -8.80
C VAL A 46 1.49 -3.96 -7.31
N GLY A 47 2.47 -4.58 -6.63
CA GLY A 47 2.74 -4.33 -5.21
C GLY A 47 3.02 -2.86 -4.91
N ARG A 48 3.82 -2.19 -5.76
CA ARG A 48 4.08 -0.75 -5.63
C ARG A 48 2.83 0.09 -5.86
N THR A 49 2.01 -0.26 -6.84
CA THR A 49 0.78 0.49 -7.17
C THR A 49 -0.25 0.38 -6.05
N GLU A 50 -0.45 -0.83 -5.50
CA GLU A 50 -1.31 -1.06 -4.34
C GLU A 50 -0.79 -0.33 -3.09
N TYR A 51 0.53 -0.33 -2.87
CA TYR A 51 1.16 0.44 -1.80
C TYR A 51 0.87 1.94 -1.94
N MET A 52 1.09 2.51 -3.13
CA MET A 52 0.86 3.95 -3.41
C MET A 52 -0.62 4.33 -3.27
N ARG A 53 -1.53 3.47 -3.73
CA ARG A 53 -2.97 3.63 -3.53
C ARG A 53 -3.31 3.68 -2.04
N THR A 54 -2.80 2.73 -1.28
CA THR A 54 -3.04 2.67 0.17
C THR A 54 -2.44 3.87 0.90
N CYS A 55 -1.23 4.33 0.53
CA CYS A 55 -0.64 5.55 1.06
C CYS A 55 -1.58 6.75 0.89
N LYS A 56 -2.15 6.94 -0.32
CA LYS A 56 -3.16 7.97 -0.57
C LYS A 56 -4.37 7.82 0.34
N ASP A 57 -4.89 6.61 0.50
CA ASP A 57 -6.09 6.34 1.31
C ASP A 57 -5.83 6.60 2.81
N VAL A 58 -4.63 6.30 3.31
CA VAL A 58 -4.20 6.62 4.69
C VAL A 58 -4.13 8.14 4.89
N ILE A 59 -3.56 8.88 3.92
CA ILE A 59 -3.48 10.35 3.97
C ILE A 59 -4.89 10.96 4.03
N ASP A 60 -5.80 10.50 3.17
CA ASP A 60 -7.19 10.96 3.16
C ASP A 60 -7.90 10.66 4.49
N ALA A 61 -7.77 9.43 4.98
CA ALA A 61 -8.36 9.03 6.26
C ALA A 61 -7.81 9.83 7.45
N TYR A 62 -6.52 10.17 7.42
CA TYR A 62 -5.88 10.98 8.47
C TYR A 62 -6.50 12.39 8.54
N PHE A 63 -6.55 13.10 7.41
CA PHE A 63 -7.15 14.44 7.36
C PHE A 63 -8.66 14.42 7.61
N GLN A 64 -9.36 13.39 7.13
CA GLN A 64 -10.78 13.20 7.43
C GLN A 64 -11.02 13.04 8.94
N THR A 65 -10.11 12.36 9.65
CA THR A 65 -10.20 12.19 11.11
C THR A 65 -9.97 13.52 11.84
N LYS A 66 -8.96 14.32 11.44
CA LYS A 66 -8.74 15.67 11.97
C LYS A 66 -9.97 16.56 11.76
N PHE A 67 -10.57 16.51 10.57
CA PHE A 67 -11.78 17.25 10.26
C PHE A 67 -12.95 16.85 11.18
N ARG A 68 -13.21 15.55 11.36
CA ARG A 68 -14.29 15.07 12.23
C ARG A 68 -14.05 15.42 13.71
N ALA A 69 -12.81 15.37 14.19
CA ALA A 69 -12.46 15.87 15.52
C ALA A 69 -12.78 17.37 15.68
N SER A 70 -12.56 18.17 14.64
CA SER A 70 -12.90 19.60 14.65
C SER A 70 -14.40 19.85 14.75
N VAL A 71 -15.21 19.01 14.10
CA VAL A 71 -16.67 19.06 14.20
C VAL A 71 -17.11 18.70 15.62
N VAL A 72 -16.53 17.65 16.22
CA VAL A 72 -16.79 17.26 17.61
C VAL A 72 -16.45 18.40 18.59
N SER A 73 -15.28 19.03 18.44
CA SER A 73 -14.84 20.14 19.29
C SER A 73 -15.75 21.37 19.18
N ARG A 74 -16.19 21.73 17.96
CA ARG A 74 -17.11 22.86 17.73
C ARG A 74 -18.50 22.63 18.31
N ASN A 75 -18.96 21.38 18.34
CA ASN A 75 -20.28 21.01 18.84
C ASN A 75 -20.30 20.68 20.35
N ARG A 76 -19.22 20.98 21.10
CA ARG A 76 -19.13 20.60 22.53
C ARG A 76 -20.26 21.16 23.38
N GLU A 77 -20.74 22.36 23.08
CA GLU A 77 -21.77 23.06 23.87
C GLU A 77 -23.15 22.38 23.71
N ASN A 78 -23.40 21.80 22.54
CA ASN A 78 -24.62 21.01 22.29
C ASN A 78 -24.55 19.64 22.98
N ALA A 79 -23.35 19.08 23.16
CA ALA A 79 -23.14 17.80 23.85
C ALA A 79 -23.33 17.91 25.37
N SER A 80 -23.09 19.07 25.99
CA SER A 80 -23.32 19.28 27.43
C SER A 80 -24.80 19.21 27.86
N ALA A 81 -25.75 19.24 26.92
CA ALA A 81 -27.20 19.17 27.20
C ALA A 81 -27.79 17.75 27.09
N GLY A 82 -27.07 16.79 26.49
CA GLY A 82 -27.49 15.40 26.34
C GLY A 82 -26.65 14.48 27.23
N GLY A 83 -27.30 13.49 27.87
CA GLY A 83 -26.63 12.53 28.77
C GLY A 83 -25.51 11.70 28.11
N ALA A 84 -24.97 10.74 28.85
CA ALA A 84 -23.73 9.97 28.58
C ALA A 84 -23.63 9.18 27.25
N ALA A 85 -24.60 9.29 26.33
CA ALA A 85 -24.55 8.66 25.02
C ALA A 85 -23.62 9.41 24.06
N MET A 86 -22.90 8.68 23.20
CA MET A 86 -22.08 9.30 22.15
C MET A 86 -22.97 10.01 21.14
N THR A 87 -22.56 11.22 20.72
CA THR A 87 -23.24 11.95 19.65
C THR A 87 -22.94 11.33 18.28
N PRO A 88 -23.78 11.54 17.26
CA PRO A 88 -23.51 11.07 15.90
C PRO A 88 -22.12 11.47 15.38
N GLU A 89 -21.69 12.70 15.67
CA GLU A 89 -20.37 13.23 15.28
C GLU A 89 -19.23 12.48 15.97
N GLN A 90 -19.42 12.07 17.23
CA GLN A 90 -18.44 11.27 17.97
C GLN A 90 -18.32 9.85 17.40
N ILE A 91 -19.46 9.24 17.03
CA ILE A 91 -19.47 7.92 16.38
C ILE A 91 -18.76 7.99 15.04
N GLU A 92 -19.03 9.04 14.26
CA GLU A 92 -18.38 9.28 12.98
C GLU A 92 -16.87 9.52 13.11
N ALA A 93 -16.44 10.29 14.11
CA ALA A 93 -15.03 10.50 14.40
C ALA A 93 -14.34 9.18 14.79
N ALA A 94 -14.95 8.39 15.68
CA ALA A 94 -14.42 7.08 16.06
C ALA A 94 -14.34 6.10 14.88
N ASN A 95 -15.33 6.10 13.99
CA ASN A 95 -15.30 5.30 12.76
C ASN A 95 -14.14 5.72 11.84
N ALA A 96 -13.87 7.03 11.71
CA ALA A 96 -12.73 7.51 10.92
C ALA A 96 -11.39 7.05 11.52
N VAL A 97 -11.24 7.05 12.84
CA VAL A 97 -10.07 6.48 13.53
C VAL A 97 -9.93 4.99 13.22
N ALA A 98 -11.02 4.22 13.32
CA ALA A 98 -11.02 2.79 13.03
C ALA A 98 -10.61 2.50 11.58
N LYS A 99 -11.14 3.28 10.62
CA LYS A 99 -10.77 3.19 9.20
C LYS A 99 -9.29 3.50 9.00
N LEU A 100 -8.76 4.56 9.62
CA LEU A 100 -7.33 4.90 9.57
C LEU A 100 -6.47 3.76 10.12
N GLY A 101 -6.85 3.19 11.26
CA GLY A 101 -6.16 2.04 11.86
C GLY A 101 -6.18 0.80 10.96
N ALA A 102 -7.30 0.51 10.31
CA ALA A 102 -7.41 -0.60 9.36
C ALA A 102 -6.51 -0.40 8.13
N LEU A 103 -6.51 0.80 7.55
CA LEU A 103 -5.64 1.12 6.41
C LEU A 103 -4.16 1.09 6.80
N GLY A 104 -3.80 1.64 7.96
CA GLY A 104 -2.44 1.57 8.49
C GLY A 104 -1.98 0.14 8.75
N THR A 105 -2.86 -0.73 9.26
CA THR A 105 -2.57 -2.16 9.47
C THR A 105 -2.36 -2.88 8.14
N TYR A 106 -3.20 -2.60 7.14
CA TYR A 106 -3.04 -3.17 5.80
C TYR A 106 -1.71 -2.73 5.16
N LEU A 107 -1.39 -1.43 5.23
CA LEU A 107 -0.14 -0.89 4.71
C LEU A 107 1.09 -1.46 5.41
N ALA A 108 0.99 -1.69 6.71
CA ALA A 108 2.02 -2.33 7.50
C ALA A 108 2.30 -3.79 7.10
N ASN A 109 1.31 -4.54 6.62
CA ASN A 109 1.51 -5.90 6.10
C ASN A 109 2.41 -5.93 4.84
N LEU A 110 2.57 -4.79 4.18
CA LEU A 110 3.45 -4.62 3.01
C LEU A 110 4.87 -4.14 3.41
N ARG A 111 5.15 -4.01 4.71
CA ARG A 111 6.37 -3.41 5.27
C ARG A 111 6.95 -4.29 6.39
N ASP A 112 8.03 -3.81 7.00
CA ASP A 112 8.67 -4.47 8.13
C ASP A 112 7.95 -4.18 9.48
N GLU A 113 8.36 -4.93 10.50
CA GLU A 113 7.78 -4.84 11.84
C GLU A 113 7.94 -3.44 12.47
N ALA A 114 9.02 -2.74 12.14
CA ALA A 114 9.29 -1.39 12.62
C ALA A 114 8.24 -0.40 12.10
N ILE A 115 7.95 -0.42 10.79
CA ILE A 115 6.92 0.44 10.19
C ILE A 115 5.52 0.06 10.69
N ARG A 116 5.25 -1.23 10.93
CA ARG A 116 4.00 -1.69 11.54
C ARG A 116 3.76 -1.08 12.91
N ALA A 117 4.79 -1.06 13.75
CA ALA A 117 4.71 -0.44 15.08
C ALA A 117 4.35 1.05 14.98
N ARG A 118 4.92 1.76 14.00
CA ARG A 118 4.63 3.20 13.78
C ARG A 118 3.19 3.48 13.35
N TYR A 119 2.60 2.67 12.47
CA TYR A 119 1.18 2.82 12.13
C TYR A 119 0.25 2.56 13.32
N THR A 120 0.64 1.64 14.20
CA THR A 120 -0.09 1.37 15.46
C THR A 120 0.05 2.53 16.43
N GLU A 121 1.22 3.15 16.51
CA GLU A 121 1.44 4.35 17.32
C GLU A 121 0.63 5.54 16.80
N LEU A 122 0.60 5.73 15.48
CA LEU A 122 -0.21 6.76 14.83
C LEU A 122 -1.69 6.59 15.17
N SER A 123 -2.25 5.40 15.01
CA SER A 123 -3.67 5.16 15.28
C SER A 123 -4.03 5.42 16.74
N ARG A 124 -3.17 5.06 17.70
CA ARG A 124 -3.34 5.37 19.12
C ARG A 124 -3.26 6.86 19.42
N ALA A 125 -2.32 7.57 18.81
CA ALA A 125 -2.18 9.02 18.98
C ALA A 125 -3.41 9.76 18.45
N VAL A 126 -3.91 9.35 17.29
CA VAL A 126 -5.12 9.90 16.67
C VAL A 126 -6.37 9.58 17.49
N ASP A 127 -6.52 8.34 17.96
CA ASP A 127 -7.64 7.94 18.82
C ASP A 127 -7.72 8.77 20.11
N LYS A 128 -6.55 9.00 20.73
CA LYS A 128 -6.44 9.87 21.90
C LYS A 128 -6.84 11.31 21.57
N ALA A 129 -6.30 11.88 20.48
CA ALA A 129 -6.63 13.25 20.07
C ALA A 129 -8.13 13.42 19.78
N VAL A 130 -8.77 12.44 19.12
CA VAL A 130 -10.20 12.44 18.83
C VAL A 130 -11.04 12.32 20.11
N THR A 131 -10.61 11.48 21.06
CA THR A 131 -11.28 11.32 22.35
C THR A 131 -11.23 12.62 23.17
N ASP A 132 -10.07 13.27 23.19
CA ASP A 132 -9.83 14.52 23.94
C ASP A 132 -10.48 15.73 23.24
N ALA A 133 -10.71 15.68 21.92
CA ALA A 133 -11.31 16.76 21.13
C ALA A 133 -12.66 17.25 21.66
N ARG A 134 -13.46 16.38 22.32
CA ARG A 134 -14.74 16.75 22.94
C ARG A 134 -14.58 17.79 24.06
N GLN A 135 -13.46 17.78 24.76
CA GLN A 135 -13.21 18.66 25.90
C GLN A 135 -12.36 19.87 25.52
N THR A 136 -11.73 19.82 24.35
CA THR A 136 -10.79 20.83 23.86
C THR A 136 -11.49 21.90 23.03
N ALA A 137 -11.11 23.16 23.24
CA ALA A 137 -11.61 24.27 22.43
C ALA A 137 -11.08 24.17 20.98
N PRO A 138 -11.84 24.62 19.96
CA PRO A 138 -11.42 24.50 18.56
C PRO A 138 -10.05 25.12 18.26
N ALA A 139 -9.68 26.19 18.96
CA ALA A 139 -8.39 26.87 18.80
C ALA A 139 -7.19 26.08 19.35
N ALA A 140 -7.42 25.13 20.28
CA ALA A 140 -6.38 24.29 20.88
C ALA A 140 -6.40 22.86 20.32
N LEU A 141 -7.24 22.58 19.33
CA LEU A 141 -7.39 21.23 18.78
C LEU A 141 -6.15 20.75 18.03
N ASP A 142 -5.48 21.64 17.31
CA ASP A 142 -4.29 21.30 16.54
C ASP A 142 -3.15 20.80 17.45
N GLU A 143 -3.04 21.33 18.68
CA GLU A 143 -2.06 20.90 19.68
C GLU A 143 -2.25 19.43 20.09
N LEU A 144 -3.49 18.93 20.12
CA LEU A 144 -3.77 17.52 20.41
C LEU A 144 -3.24 16.59 19.32
N PHE A 145 -3.19 17.06 18.07
CA PHE A 145 -2.75 16.27 16.93
C PHE A 145 -1.23 16.33 16.72
N GLU A 146 -0.48 17.22 17.37
CA GLU A 146 0.98 17.33 17.18
C GLU A 146 1.74 16.00 17.25
N PRO A 147 1.51 15.10 18.24
CA PRO A 147 2.20 13.82 18.28
C PRO A 147 1.87 12.95 17.06
N ALA A 148 0.60 12.93 16.65
CA ALA A 148 0.15 12.20 15.47
C ALA A 148 0.72 12.80 14.18
N ASP A 149 0.77 14.13 14.08
CA ASP A 149 1.29 14.86 12.92
C ASP A 149 2.77 14.54 12.68
N ARG A 150 3.58 14.42 13.74
CA ARG A 150 4.99 14.01 13.63
C ARG A 150 5.14 12.60 13.08
N ILE A 151 4.39 11.64 13.64
CA ILE A 151 4.44 10.25 13.17
C ILE A 151 3.95 10.14 11.72
N PHE A 152 2.84 10.81 11.42
CA PHE A 152 2.26 10.86 10.08
C PHE A 152 3.23 11.47 9.06
N ALA A 153 3.90 12.57 9.40
CA ALA A 153 4.86 13.22 8.51
C ALA A 153 6.00 12.27 8.12
N ASP A 154 6.55 11.52 9.08
CA ASP A 154 7.61 10.56 8.80
C ASP A 154 7.11 9.39 7.93
N LEU A 155 5.94 8.83 8.25
CA LEU A 155 5.33 7.75 7.45
C LEU A 155 4.98 8.22 6.03
N ASN A 156 4.57 9.48 5.88
CA ASN A 156 4.28 10.07 4.59
C ASN A 156 5.56 10.31 3.77
N ALA A 157 6.67 10.67 4.41
CA ALA A 157 7.96 10.78 3.73
C ALA A 157 8.39 9.44 3.10
N ASP A 158 8.11 8.32 3.77
CA ASP A 158 8.36 6.97 3.22
C ASP A 158 7.47 6.67 2.00
N CYS A 159 6.20 7.11 2.03
CA CYS A 159 5.30 7.03 0.88
C CYS A 159 5.82 7.84 -0.30
N VAL A 160 6.30 9.08 -0.08
CA VAL A 160 6.88 9.94 -1.12
C VAL A 160 8.15 9.33 -1.71
N LYS A 161 9.04 8.78 -0.87
CA LYS A 161 10.26 8.12 -1.33
C LYS A 161 9.94 6.94 -2.25
N SER A 162 8.97 6.11 -1.86
CA SER A 162 8.51 4.96 -2.67
C SER A 162 7.86 5.39 -3.99
N ALA A 163 7.30 6.59 -4.06
CA ALA A 163 6.73 7.18 -5.28
C ALA A 163 7.80 7.68 -6.26
N LEU A 164 8.89 8.22 -5.74
CA LEU A 164 9.97 8.84 -6.51
C LEU A 164 11.00 7.84 -7.03
N ASP A 165 11.06 6.63 -6.46
CA ASP A 165 11.86 5.54 -7.00
C ASP A 165 11.40 5.26 -8.45
N LYS A 166 12.28 5.50 -9.43
CA LYS A 166 11.96 5.33 -10.86
C LYS A 166 11.55 3.87 -11.13
N PRO A 167 10.51 3.62 -11.95
CA PRO A 167 10.34 2.29 -12.53
C PRO A 167 11.58 1.95 -13.37
N LEU A 168 12.10 0.74 -13.21
CA LEU A 168 13.12 0.16 -14.10
C LEU A 168 12.53 -0.04 -15.50
#